data_AF-A0A7X4CHB5-F1
#
_entry.id   AF-A0A7X4CHB5-F1
#
_cell.length_a   1.000
_cell.length_b   1.000
_cell.length_c   1.000
_cell.angle_alpha   90.00
_cell.angle_beta   90.00
_cell.angle_gamma   90.00
#
_symmetry.space_group_name_H-M   'P 1'
#
loop_
_entity.id
_entity.type
_entity.pdbx_description
1 polymer ?
#
loop_
_entity_poly.entity_id
_entity_poly.type
_entity_poly.pdbx_seq_one_letter_code
_entity_poly.pdbx_strand_id
1 'polypeptide(L)'
;MDANLIIILTIAIFAGLYMAWAIGANDVANSMGTSVGSGAITVGTAIVIAALFEFLGAFLAGGEVTSTIRKGIIDAEALEHDPNLLVVGMLSALLSAAVWLTFASAFGWPVSTT
;
A
#
# COMPACT_ATOMS: atom_id res chain seq x y z
N MET A 1 15.00 23.85 0.58
CA MET A 1 14.63 22.67 -0.23
C MET A 1 14.27 23.16 -1.61
N ASP A 2 14.79 22.49 -2.64
CA ASP A 2 14.49 22.85 -4.03
C ASP A 2 13.00 22.63 -4.33
N ALA A 3 12.37 23.54 -5.07
CA ALA A 3 10.93 23.50 -5.34
C ALA A 3 10.50 22.17 -6.01
N ASN A 4 11.34 21.61 -6.87
CA ASN A 4 11.09 20.33 -7.55
C ASN A 4 11.03 19.15 -6.56
N LEU A 5 11.91 19.14 -5.55
CA LEU A 5 11.92 18.09 -4.53
C LEU A 5 10.63 18.13 -3.69
N ILE A 6 10.16 19.32 -3.34
CA ILE A 6 8.91 19.51 -2.59
C ILE A 6 7.72 18.95 -3.38
N ILE A 7 7.65 19.23 -4.69
CA ILE A 7 6.56 18.74 -5.56
C ILE A 7 6.57 17.21 -5.61
N ILE A 8 7.74 16.60 -5.86
CA ILE A 8 7.86 15.14 -5.96
C ILE A 8 7.47 14.46 -4.64
N LEU A 9 7.96 14.97 -3.50
CA LEU A 9 7.60 14.42 -2.19
C LEU A 9 6.11 14.54 -1.91
N THR A 10 5.49 15.66 -2.29
CA THR A 10 4.06 15.86 -2.13
C THR A 10 3.27 14.81 -2.93
N ILE A 11 3.63 14.61 -4.20
CA ILE A 11 3.00 13.58 -5.05
C ILE A 11 3.20 12.18 -4.46
N ALA A 12 4.41 11.86 -4.01
CA ALA A 12 4.73 10.57 -3.41
C ALA A 12 3.90 10.29 -2.15
N ILE A 13 3.71 11.29 -1.30
CA ILE A 13 2.88 11.16 -0.09
C ILE A 13 1.42 10.86 -0.48
N PHE A 14 0.84 11.63 -1.40
CA PHE A 14 -0.54 11.39 -1.83
C PHE A 14 -0.72 10.03 -2.52
N ALA A 15 0.23 9.63 -3.37
CA ALA A 15 0.21 8.33 -4.01
C ALA A 15 0.35 7.18 -2.98
N GLY A 16 1.21 7.35 -1.98
CA GLY A 16 1.39 6.38 -0.90
C GLY A 16 0.15 6.25 -0.02
N LEU A 17 -0.49 7.37 0.33
CA LEU A 17 -1.76 7.37 1.04
C LEU A 17 -2.87 6.68 0.25
N TYR A 18 -2.93 6.92 -1.07
CA TYR A 18 -3.90 6.26 -1.93
C TYR A 18 -3.68 4.75 -2.00
N MET A 19 -2.43 4.31 -2.17
CA MET A 19 -2.09 2.88 -2.14
C MET A 19 -2.44 2.25 -0.78
N ALA A 20 -2.08 2.90 0.33
CA ALA A 20 -2.37 2.39 1.67
C ALA A 20 -3.88 2.21 1.91
N TRP A 21 -4.69 3.17 1.44
CA TRP A 21 -6.14 3.07 1.48
C TRP A 21 -6.65 1.90 0.62
N ALA A 22 -6.14 1.76 -0.61
CA ALA A 22 -6.55 0.70 -1.53
C ALA A 22 -6.20 -0.70 -1.00
N ILE A 23 -5.03 -0.87 -0.37
CA ILE A 23 -4.64 -2.10 0.33
C ILE A 23 -5.63 -2.39 1.46
N GLY A 24 -5.91 -1.42 2.33
CA GLY A 24 -6.84 -1.61 3.45
C GLY A 24 -8.25 -2.01 3.01
N ALA A 25 -8.74 -1.43 1.90
CA ALA A 25 -10.05 -1.77 1.35
C ALA A 25 -10.12 -3.21 0.83
N ASN A 26 -9.04 -3.71 0.21
CA ASN A 26 -8.96 -5.08 -0.30
C ASN A 26 -8.71 -6.10 0.83
N ASP A 27 -7.78 -5.80 1.74
CA ASP A 27 -7.21 -6.78 2.67
C ASP A 27 -8.05 -6.97 3.94
N VAL A 28 -8.90 -6.01 4.32
CA VAL A 28 -9.81 -6.18 5.47
C VAL A 28 -10.75 -7.37 5.28
N ALA A 29 -11.15 -7.65 4.04
CA ALA A 29 -11.98 -8.82 3.72
C ALA A 29 -11.19 -10.13 3.94
N ASN A 30 -9.88 -10.12 3.64
CA ASN A 30 -9.00 -11.28 3.80
C ASN A 30 -8.75 -11.61 5.28
N SER A 31 -8.61 -10.61 6.15
CA SER A 31 -8.32 -10.82 7.58
C SER A 31 -9.57 -10.98 8.45
N MET A 32 -10.68 -10.29 8.13
CA MET A 32 -11.88 -10.25 8.99
C MET A 32 -13.11 -10.93 8.37
N GLY A 33 -13.05 -11.37 7.12
CA GLY A 33 -14.20 -11.94 6.41
C GLY A 33 -14.81 -13.18 7.08
N THR A 34 -13.98 -14.04 7.69
CA THR A 34 -14.45 -15.24 8.40
C THR A 34 -15.14 -14.89 9.73
N SER A 35 -14.60 -13.93 10.48
CA SER A 35 -15.16 -13.46 11.76
C SER A 35 -16.51 -12.77 11.56
N VAL A 36 -16.63 -11.97 10.49
CA VAL A 36 -17.91 -11.35 10.12
C VAL A 36 -18.88 -12.36 9.53
N GLY A 37 -18.42 -13.21 8.60
CA GLY A 37 -19.23 -14.20 7.91
C GLY A 37 -19.78 -15.31 8.82
N SER A 38 -19.08 -15.62 9.91
CA SER A 38 -19.56 -16.54 10.96
C SER A 38 -20.54 -15.90 11.95
N GLY A 39 -20.73 -14.57 11.89
CA GLY A 39 -21.55 -13.82 12.82
C GLY A 39 -20.90 -13.58 14.19
N ALA A 40 -19.61 -13.89 14.36
CA ALA A 40 -18.89 -13.67 15.62
C ALA A 40 -18.75 -12.19 15.97
N ILE A 41 -18.58 -11.34 14.95
CA ILE A 41 -18.49 -9.87 15.09
C ILE A 41 -19.26 -9.15 13.96
N THR A 42 -19.63 -7.89 14.20
CA THR A 42 -20.25 -7.04 13.17
C THR A 42 -19.19 -6.44 12.24
N VAL A 43 -19.61 -6.00 11.04
CA VAL A 43 -18.74 -5.28 10.08
C VAL A 43 -18.09 -4.06 10.72
N GLY A 44 -18.85 -3.27 11.50
CA GLY A 44 -18.30 -2.08 12.15
C GLY A 44 -17.20 -2.42 13.17
N THR A 45 -17.41 -3.48 13.96
CA THR A 45 -16.39 -3.98 14.89
C THR A 45 -15.15 -4.46 14.16
N ALA A 46 -15.32 -5.21 13.06
CA ALA A 46 -14.22 -5.70 12.24
C ALA A 46 -13.35 -4.56 11.69
N ILE A 47 -13.97 -3.47 11.21
CA ILE A 47 -13.25 -2.29 10.69
C ILE A 47 -12.39 -1.64 11.80
N VAL A 48 -12.94 -1.47 13.01
CA VAL A 48 -12.19 -0.86 14.13
C VAL A 48 -11.01 -1.73 14.55
N ILE A 49 -11.22 -3.04 14.65
CA ILE A 49 -10.15 -3.99 14.98
C ILE A 49 -9.07 -3.97 13.89
N ALA A 50 -9.45 -4.08 12.62
CA ALA A 50 -8.52 -4.05 11.50
C ALA A 50 -7.73 -2.73 11.49
N ALA A 51 -8.38 -1.58 11.60
CA ALA A 51 -7.70 -0.28 11.61
C ALA A 51 -6.63 -0.18 12.71
N LEU A 52 -6.92 -0.69 13.91
CA LEU A 52 -5.97 -0.66 15.02
C LEU A 52 -4.80 -1.63 14.80
N PHE A 53 -5.09 -2.90 14.48
CA PHE A 53 -4.05 -3.93 14.37
C PHE A 53 -3.22 -3.83 13.09
N GLU A 54 -3.81 -3.44 11.96
CA GLU A 54 -3.07 -3.18 10.71
C GLU A 54 -2.13 -1.97 10.88
N PHE A 55 -2.60 -0.90 11.53
CA PHE A 55 -1.73 0.24 11.85
C PHE A 55 -0.59 -0.15 12.77
N LEU A 56 -0.87 -0.91 13.85
CA LEU A 56 0.16 -1.39 14.76
C LEU A 56 1.16 -2.31 14.05
N GLY A 57 0.69 -3.21 13.19
CA GLY A 57 1.55 -4.07 12.37
C GLY A 57 2.46 -3.26 11.45
N ALA A 58 1.89 -2.30 10.72
CA ALA A 58 2.65 -1.41 9.85
C ALA A 58 3.69 -0.58 10.64
N PHE A 59 3.31 -0.04 11.80
CA PHE A 59 4.19 0.80 12.62
C PHE A 59 5.31 0.00 13.32
N LEU A 60 4.98 -1.17 13.87
CA LEU A 60 5.93 -1.97 14.66
C LEU A 60 6.80 -2.90 13.80
N ALA A 61 6.28 -3.40 12.67
CA ALA A 61 6.93 -4.43 11.86
C ALA A 61 7.08 -4.09 10.36
N GLY A 62 6.57 -2.94 9.89
CA GLY A 62 6.60 -2.59 8.47
C GLY A 62 7.99 -2.29 7.89
N GLY A 63 8.98 -2.00 8.74
CA GLY A 63 10.35 -1.67 8.30
C GLY A 63 11.05 -2.80 7.54
N GLU A 64 10.89 -4.05 7.98
CA GLU A 64 11.54 -5.21 7.37
C GLU A 64 10.97 -5.54 5.98
N VAL A 65 9.64 -5.46 5.85
CA VAL A 65 8.94 -5.66 4.56
C VAL A 65 9.33 -4.58 3.56
N THR A 66 9.38 -3.32 4.01
CA THR A 66 9.80 -2.19 3.16
C THR A 66 11.24 -2.36 2.66
N SER A 67 12.15 -2.85 3.50
CA SER A 67 13.54 -3.13 3.12
C SER A 67 13.62 -4.20 2.01
N THR A 68 12.80 -5.24 2.11
CA THR A 68 12.75 -6.35 1.14
C THR A 68 12.21 -5.89 -0.22
N ILE A 69 11.09 -5.17 -0.24
CA ILE A 69 10.48 -4.67 -1.49
C ILE A 69 11.45 -3.71 -2.22
N ARG A 70 12.12 -2.82 -1.48
CA ARG A 70 13.05 -1.83 -2.07
C ARG A 70 14.26 -2.47 -2.73
N LYS A 71 14.81 -3.55 -2.17
CA LYS A 71 16.07 -4.16 -2.61
C LYS A 71 15.89 -5.39 -3.50
N GLY A 72 14.73 -6.03 -3.44
CA GLY A 72 14.50 -7.33 -4.09
C GLY A 72 13.90 -7.27 -5.49
N ILE A 73 13.34 -6.13 -5.91
CA ILE A 73 12.57 -6.02 -7.16
C ILE A 73 13.33 -5.25 -8.26
N ILE A 74 13.97 -4.13 -7.91
CA ILE A 74 14.70 -3.28 -8.85
C ILE A 74 16.14 -3.13 -8.36
N ASP A 75 17.11 -3.36 -9.25
CA ASP A 75 18.51 -3.04 -9.00
C ASP A 75 18.70 -1.51 -9.08
N ALA A 76 18.83 -0.88 -7.91
CA ALA A 76 19.01 0.56 -7.82
C ALA A 76 20.42 1.01 -8.28
N GLU A 77 21.41 0.11 -8.23
CA GLU A 77 22.79 0.40 -8.62
C GLU A 77 22.87 0.58 -10.14
N ALA A 78 22.11 -0.22 -10.89
CA ALA A 78 21.96 -0.08 -12.34
C ALA A 78 21.35 1.27 -12.79
N LEU A 79 20.68 2.00 -11.89
CA LEU A 79 20.00 3.28 -12.17
C LEU A 79 20.70 4.48 -11.52
N GLU A 80 21.92 4.31 -10.97
CA GLU A 80 22.67 5.39 -10.33
C GLU A 80 22.92 6.60 -11.24
N HIS A 81 23.04 6.36 -12.55
CA HIS A 81 23.27 7.41 -13.54
C HIS A 81 22.01 8.24 -13.85
N ASP A 82 20.80 7.77 -13.50
CA ASP A 82 19.56 8.52 -13.61
C ASP A 82 18.60 8.25 -12.44
N PRO A 83 18.81 8.91 -11.29
CA PRO A 83 17.94 8.76 -10.12
C PRO A 83 16.49 9.21 -10.37
N ASN A 84 16.25 10.09 -11.36
CA ASN A 84 14.90 10.54 -11.65
C ASN A 84 14.07 9.42 -12.29
N LEU A 85 14.70 8.59 -13.13
CA LEU A 85 14.05 7.42 -13.72
C LEU A 85 13.57 6.44 -12.65
N LEU A 86 14.38 6.19 -11.62
CA LEU A 86 14.01 5.36 -10.48
C LEU A 86 12.77 5.91 -9.77
N VAL A 87 12.77 7.21 -9.45
CA VAL A 87 11.65 7.85 -8.75
C VAL A 87 10.36 7.78 -9.57
N VAL A 88 10.41 8.11 -10.86
CA VAL A 88 9.24 8.04 -11.75
C VAL A 88 8.75 6.60 -11.88
N GLY A 89 9.64 5.62 -12.00
CA GLY A 89 9.30 4.20 -12.05
C GLY A 89 8.58 3.72 -10.79
N MET A 90 9.10 4.06 -9.60
CA MET A 90 8.48 3.71 -8.33
C MET A 90 7.10 4.35 -8.16
N LEU A 91 6.95 5.63 -8.51
CA LEU A 91 5.65 6.33 -8.49
C LEU A 91 4.65 5.71 -9.47
N SER A 92 5.10 5.32 -10.66
CA SER A 92 4.25 4.68 -11.68
C SER A 92 3.73 3.33 -11.19
N ALA A 93 4.61 2.51 -10.61
CA ALA A 93 4.23 1.23 -10.02
C ALA A 93 3.23 1.39 -8.88
N LEU A 94 3.50 2.32 -7.96
CA LEU A 94 2.65 2.64 -6.82
C LEU A 94 1.23 3.06 -7.25
N LEU A 95 1.12 3.98 -8.21
CA LEU A 95 -0.16 4.46 -8.71
C LEU A 95 -0.90 3.40 -9.51
N SER A 96 -0.20 2.64 -10.36
CA SER A 96 -0.81 1.55 -11.14
C SER A 96 -1.41 0.48 -10.23
N ALA A 97 -0.67 0.08 -9.19
CA ALA A 97 -1.16 -0.88 -8.20
C ALA A 97 -2.37 -0.34 -7.44
N ALA A 98 -2.32 0.90 -6.96
CA ALA A 98 -3.42 1.51 -6.22
C ALA A 98 -4.72 1.63 -7.05
N VAL A 99 -4.60 2.02 -8.33
CA VAL A 99 -5.74 2.08 -9.25
C VAL A 99 -6.32 0.68 -9.48
N TRP A 100 -5.48 -0.33 -9.70
CA TRP A 100 -5.94 -1.70 -9.90
C TRP A 100 -6.64 -2.26 -8.66
N LEU A 101 -6.08 -2.05 -7.47
CA LEU A 101 -6.69 -2.49 -6.21
C LEU A 101 -8.03 -1.82 -5.96
N THR A 102 -8.12 -0.52 -6.25
CA THR A 102 -9.39 0.22 -6.12
C THR A 102 -10.44 -0.34 -7.08
N PHE A 103 -10.05 -0.63 -8.32
CA PHE A 103 -10.93 -1.28 -9.29
C PHE A 103 -11.38 -2.67 -8.82
N ALA A 104 -10.45 -3.54 -8.46
CA ALA A 104 -10.76 -4.89 -7.99
C ALA A 104 -11.66 -4.89 -6.74
N SER A 105 -11.36 -4.01 -5.77
CA SER A 105 -12.15 -3.84 -4.55
C SER A 105 -13.58 -3.36 -4.84
N ALA A 106 -13.76 -2.48 -5.82
CA ALA A 106 -15.10 -2.03 -6.23
C ALA A 106 -15.98 -3.17 -6.78
N PHE A 107 -15.38 -4.19 -7.39
CA PHE A 107 -16.06 -5.40 -7.84
C PHE A 107 -16.07 -6.53 -6.81
N GLY A 108 -15.48 -6.32 -5.62
CA GLY A 108 -15.38 -7.32 -4.57
C GLY A 108 -14.44 -8.48 -4.90
N TRP A 109 -13.46 -8.27 -5.78
CA TRP A 109 -12.48 -9.28 -6.14
C TRP A 109 -11.30 -9.26 -5.18
N PRO A 110 -11.09 -10.32 -4.36
CA PRO A 110 -9.92 -10.39 -3.51
C PRO A 110 -8.69 -10.67 -4.38
N VAL A 111 -7.77 -9.72 -4.43
CA VAL A 111 -6.53 -9.82 -5.21
C VAL A 111 -5.30 -9.64 -4.33
N SER A 112 -4.15 -10.17 -4.76
CA SER A 112 -2.87 -9.93 -4.07
C SER A 112 -2.43 -8.48 -4.27
N THR A 113 -1.98 -7.85 -3.18
CA THR A 113 -1.39 -6.51 -3.16
C THR A 113 0.14 -6.54 -3.31
N THR A 114 0.76 -7.69 -3.04
CA THR A 114 2.21 -8.01 -3.16
C THR A 114 2.48 -8.85 -4.38
#